data_AF-A0A3Q3ICT5-F1
#
_entry.id   AF-A0A3Q3ICT5-F1
#
_cell.length_a   1.000
_cell.length_b   1.000
_cell.length_c   1.000
_cell.angle_alpha   90.00
_cell.angle_beta   90.00
_cell.angle_gamma   90.00
#
_symmetry.space_group_name_H-M   'P 1'
#
loop_
_entity.id
_entity.type
_entity.pdbx_description
1 polymer ?
#
loop_
_entity_poly.entity_id
_entity_poly.type
_entity_poly.pdbx_seq_one_letter_code
_entity_poly.pdbx_strand_id
1 'polypeptide(L)'
;MEQKQIINFGAGPAKLPQSVLLQAQKELLNYSGTGISVLEMSHRSSDFSKILNKTENLLRELLNIPDNYKVLFLQGGGSGQFSSVPLNLIGLQKDRCADYLVTGTWSAKAAKEAEKYGQINIVHPKLDSYMKIPDPSTWTLNSSASYVYYCCNETVHGVEFNFTPETNGVVLVCDMSSNFLSRPVDVSKFGLIFAGAQKNVGCAGVTVVIVREDLLGHALKECPIVLDYKVQAEMNSLYHTPPCFSIYIMALVLDWIKNNGGSAAMERLNKQKSSMIYDIINASNGFYVCPVDVTCQSRMNIPFRVGKKEGDDALEKAFLDGASKRGMISLKGHRSVGGIRASLYNAVTVEDTEALAAYMREFLKEYQ
;
A
#
# COMPACT_ATOMS: atom_id res chain seq x y z
N MET A 1 19.25 -30.46 9.25
CA MET A 1 17.78 -30.29 9.27
C MET A 1 17.42 -29.40 8.11
N GLU A 2 16.71 -29.91 7.10
CA GLU A 2 16.14 -29.04 6.07
C GLU A 2 15.23 -28.02 6.77
N GLN A 3 15.52 -26.74 6.58
CA GLN A 3 14.77 -25.67 7.19
C GLN A 3 13.39 -25.64 6.49
N LYS A 4 12.32 -25.94 7.24
CA LYS A 4 10.96 -25.90 6.72
C LYS A 4 10.67 -24.49 6.19
N GLN A 5 10.36 -24.39 4.89
CA GLN A 5 10.07 -23.11 4.24
C GLN A 5 8.80 -22.50 4.83
N ILE A 6 8.91 -21.27 5.36
CA ILE A 6 7.78 -20.51 5.92
C ILE A 6 7.30 -19.50 4.89
N ILE A 7 5.98 -19.47 4.66
CA ILE A 7 5.33 -18.54 3.75
C ILE A 7 4.55 -17.52 4.57
N ASN A 8 4.88 -16.24 4.41
CA ASN A 8 4.25 -15.15 5.15
C ASN A 8 3.25 -14.38 4.27
N PHE A 9 1.95 -14.51 4.57
CA PHE A 9 0.87 -13.77 3.91
C PHE A 9 0.50 -12.47 4.66
N GLY A 10 1.44 -11.92 5.43
CA GLY A 10 1.25 -10.76 6.29
C GLY A 10 0.84 -9.51 5.51
N ALA A 11 -0.18 -8.82 6.02
CA ALA A 11 -0.75 -7.63 5.38
C ALA A 11 0.04 -6.33 5.62
N GLY A 12 1.10 -6.37 6.43
CA GLY A 12 1.90 -5.20 6.83
C GLY A 12 2.35 -5.29 8.29
N PRO A 13 3.65 -5.47 8.59
CA PRO A 13 4.75 -5.66 7.64
C PRO A 13 4.59 -6.92 6.78
N ALA A 14 4.92 -6.81 5.50
CA ALA A 14 4.79 -7.88 4.52
C ALA A 14 6.07 -8.71 4.35
N LYS A 15 5.98 -9.80 3.57
CA LYS A 15 7.15 -10.55 3.09
C LYS A 15 8.06 -9.63 2.27
N LEU A 16 9.37 -9.77 2.44
CA LEU A 16 10.39 -9.15 1.59
C LEU A 16 11.04 -10.23 0.69
N PRO A 17 11.56 -9.88 -0.49
CA PRO A 17 12.31 -10.82 -1.31
C PRO A 17 13.53 -11.36 -0.55
N GLN A 18 13.76 -12.68 -0.61
CA GLN A 18 14.86 -13.30 0.12
C GLN A 18 16.24 -12.76 -0.31
N SER A 19 16.42 -12.48 -1.60
CA SER A 19 17.67 -11.89 -2.13
C SER A 19 17.97 -10.53 -1.52
N VAL A 20 16.94 -9.71 -1.26
CA VAL A 20 17.08 -8.40 -0.60
C VAL A 20 17.53 -8.58 0.85
N LEU A 21 16.93 -9.52 1.59
CA LEU A 21 17.32 -9.81 2.98
C LEU A 21 18.76 -10.32 3.08
N LEU A 22 19.17 -11.19 2.17
CA LEU A 22 20.54 -11.71 2.12
C LEU A 22 21.56 -10.62 1.79
N GLN A 23 21.22 -9.70 0.88
CA GLN A 23 22.08 -8.56 0.58
C GLN A 23 22.20 -7.62 1.80
N ALA A 24 21.08 -7.27 2.43
CA ALA A 24 21.08 -6.44 3.63
C ALA A 24 21.87 -7.09 4.78
N GLN A 25 21.76 -8.42 4.95
CA GLN A 25 22.55 -9.17 5.92
C GLN A 25 24.06 -9.06 5.63
N LYS A 26 24.46 -9.23 4.36
CA LYS A 26 25.87 -9.15 3.94
C LYS A 26 26.46 -7.75 4.15
N GLU A 27 25.66 -6.72 3.91
CA GLU A 27 26.09 -5.31 3.98
C GLU A 27 25.89 -4.68 5.37
N LEU A 28 25.27 -5.41 6.32
CA LEU A 28 24.85 -4.84 7.61
C LEU A 28 25.99 -4.23 8.41
N LEU A 29 27.16 -4.87 8.43
CA LEU A 29 28.33 -4.41 9.19
C LEU A 29 29.30 -3.56 8.35
N ASN A 30 29.21 -3.63 7.03
CA ASN A 30 30.11 -2.94 6.11
C ASN A 30 29.37 -2.72 4.79
N TYR A 31 28.69 -1.58 4.69
CA TYR A 31 27.98 -1.22 3.47
C TYR A 31 28.97 -0.87 2.37
N SER A 32 28.94 -1.60 1.27
CA SER A 32 29.70 -1.28 0.06
C SER A 32 31.20 -0.98 0.29
N GLY A 33 31.81 -1.57 1.33
CA GLY A 33 33.23 -1.38 1.65
C GLY A 33 33.57 -0.09 2.43
N THR A 34 32.59 0.65 2.95
CA THR A 34 32.83 1.88 3.75
C THR A 34 33.44 1.60 5.12
N GLY A 35 33.38 0.35 5.60
CA GLY A 35 33.83 -0.05 6.94
C GLY A 35 32.82 0.20 8.06
N ILE A 36 31.61 0.72 7.74
CA ILE A 36 30.55 0.99 8.72
C ILE A 36 29.18 0.50 8.24
N SER A 37 28.24 0.34 9.16
CA SER A 37 26.85 0.02 8.86
C SER A 37 26.10 1.21 8.24
N VAL A 38 25.07 0.95 7.42
CA VAL A 38 24.07 1.96 7.02
C VAL A 38 23.40 2.60 8.25
N LEU A 39 23.31 1.87 9.37
CA LEU A 39 22.74 2.36 10.63
C LEU A 39 23.60 3.43 11.32
N GLU A 40 24.88 3.51 10.97
CA GLU A 40 25.86 4.44 11.56
C GLU A 40 26.21 5.59 10.61
N MET A 41 25.71 5.55 9.37
CA MET A 41 26.00 6.57 8.37
C MET A 41 25.34 7.90 8.71
N SER A 42 26.11 8.98 8.62
CA SER A 42 25.56 10.32 8.54
C SER A 42 24.68 10.45 7.30
N HIS A 43 23.45 10.93 7.49
CA HIS A 43 22.52 11.24 6.40
C HIS A 43 22.97 12.41 5.51
N ARG A 44 24.06 13.10 5.90
CA ARG A 44 24.73 14.13 5.09
C ARG A 44 25.97 13.62 4.36
N SER A 45 26.35 12.36 4.57
CA SER A 45 27.49 11.77 3.87
C SER A 45 27.20 11.60 2.37
N SER A 46 28.25 11.58 1.56
CA SER A 46 28.16 11.26 0.15
C SER A 46 27.62 9.83 -0.08
N ASP A 47 27.95 8.88 0.81
CA ASP A 47 27.49 7.49 0.69
C ASP A 47 25.99 7.35 0.94
N PHE A 48 25.43 8.03 1.95
CA PHE A 48 23.99 8.05 2.12
C PHE A 48 23.27 8.79 0.98
N SER A 49 23.88 9.89 0.49
CA SER A 49 23.34 10.62 -0.67
C SER A 49 23.21 9.72 -1.91
N LYS A 50 24.16 8.79 -2.13
CA LYS A 50 24.06 7.78 -3.20
C LYS A 50 22.87 6.84 -3.00
N ILE A 51 22.60 6.39 -1.77
CA ILE A 51 21.44 5.54 -1.45
C ILE A 51 20.14 6.29 -1.77
N LEU A 52 20.02 7.52 -1.28
CA LEU A 52 18.83 8.34 -1.48
C LEU A 52 18.57 8.62 -2.97
N ASN A 53 19.59 9.07 -3.70
CA ASN A 53 19.50 9.37 -5.13
C ASN A 53 19.19 8.11 -5.94
N LYS A 54 19.81 6.96 -5.62
CA LYS A 54 19.47 5.67 -6.27
C LYS A 54 17.99 5.34 -6.05
N THR A 55 17.50 5.52 -4.83
CA THR A 55 16.10 5.22 -4.47
C THR A 55 15.12 6.10 -5.25
N GLU A 56 15.36 7.42 -5.28
CA GLU A 56 14.54 8.36 -6.06
C GLU A 56 14.57 8.02 -7.55
N ASN A 57 15.75 7.79 -8.13
CA ASN A 57 15.88 7.48 -9.55
C ASN A 57 15.15 6.19 -9.94
N LEU A 58 15.24 5.15 -9.10
CA LEU A 58 14.49 3.92 -9.32
C LEU A 58 12.97 4.15 -9.26
N LEU A 59 12.48 4.99 -8.34
CA LEU A 59 11.06 5.35 -8.31
C LEU A 59 10.64 6.11 -9.57
N ARG A 60 11.45 7.09 -10.00
CA ARG A 60 11.20 7.85 -11.23
C ARG A 60 11.13 6.94 -12.45
N GLU A 61 12.07 6.01 -12.58
CA GLU A 61 12.11 5.03 -13.66
C GLU A 61 10.92 4.07 -13.64
N LEU A 62 10.63 3.45 -12.48
CA LEU A 62 9.61 2.40 -12.36
C LEU A 62 8.17 2.90 -12.49
N LEU A 63 7.92 4.17 -12.14
CA LEU A 63 6.60 4.80 -12.19
C LEU A 63 6.48 5.84 -13.30
N ASN A 64 7.54 6.08 -14.08
CA ASN A 64 7.59 7.15 -15.06
C ASN A 64 7.16 8.50 -14.46
N ILE A 65 7.76 8.86 -13.31
CA ILE A 65 7.39 10.07 -12.56
C ILE A 65 7.85 11.29 -13.36
N PRO A 66 6.93 12.22 -13.74
CA PRO A 66 7.31 13.42 -14.47
C PRO A 66 8.25 14.34 -13.67
N ASP A 67 9.04 15.16 -14.38
CA ASP A 67 10.04 16.03 -13.75
C ASP A 67 9.43 17.11 -12.86
N ASN A 68 8.18 17.51 -13.09
CA ASN A 68 7.45 18.49 -12.28
C ASN A 68 6.86 17.90 -10.97
N TYR A 69 7.42 16.79 -10.48
CA TYR A 69 7.07 16.16 -9.21
C TYR A 69 8.30 16.02 -8.32
N LYS A 70 8.08 16.19 -7.01
CA LYS A 70 9.05 15.84 -5.96
C LYS A 70 8.74 14.46 -5.39
N VAL A 71 9.79 13.70 -5.12
CA VAL A 71 9.73 12.42 -4.42
C VAL A 71 10.30 12.61 -3.03
N LEU A 72 9.48 12.43 -2.01
CA LEU A 72 9.83 12.65 -0.60
C LEU A 72 9.86 11.33 0.17
N PHE A 73 10.80 11.21 1.09
CA PHE A 73 10.97 10.05 1.97
C PHE A 73 10.71 10.45 3.43
N LEU A 74 9.47 10.27 3.87
CA LEU A 74 8.98 10.79 5.14
C LEU A 74 8.77 9.69 6.19
N GLN A 75 8.79 10.08 7.46
CA GLN A 75 8.39 9.22 8.58
C GLN A 75 6.89 9.37 8.89
N GLY A 76 6.38 8.61 9.86
CA GLY A 76 4.99 8.69 10.32
C GLY A 76 4.01 7.72 9.65
N GLY A 77 4.43 7.03 8.59
CA GLY A 77 3.60 6.04 7.89
C GLY A 77 2.42 6.65 7.13
N GLY A 78 1.56 5.80 6.56
CA GLY A 78 0.32 6.24 5.90
C GLY A 78 -0.59 7.04 6.84
N SER A 79 -0.66 6.68 8.12
CA SER A 79 -1.42 7.44 9.12
C SER A 79 -0.89 8.87 9.32
N GLY A 80 0.44 9.06 9.28
CA GLY A 80 1.02 10.41 9.32
C GLY A 80 0.57 11.24 8.11
N GLN A 81 0.44 10.61 6.94
CA GLN A 81 -0.05 11.29 5.74
C GLN A 81 -1.54 11.64 5.80
N PHE A 82 -2.35 10.95 6.61
CA PHE A 82 -3.74 11.36 6.87
C PHE A 82 -3.82 12.75 7.50
N SER A 83 -2.80 13.16 8.27
CA SER A 83 -2.68 14.52 8.79
C SER A 83 -1.88 15.43 7.84
N SER A 84 -0.77 14.95 7.25
CA SER A 84 0.08 15.77 6.37
C SER A 84 -0.64 16.28 5.13
N VAL A 85 -1.46 15.44 4.49
CA VAL A 85 -2.20 15.83 3.27
C VAL A 85 -3.12 17.04 3.52
N PRO A 86 -4.07 17.01 4.46
CA PRO A 86 -4.92 18.17 4.71
C PRO A 86 -4.12 19.38 5.19
N LEU A 87 -3.11 19.19 6.05
CA LEU A 87 -2.24 20.29 6.50
C LEU A 87 -1.52 21.03 5.36
N ASN A 88 -1.22 20.35 4.26
CA ASN A 88 -0.53 20.95 3.11
C ASN A 88 -1.46 21.40 1.99
N LEU A 89 -2.59 20.71 1.78
CA LEU A 89 -3.40 20.87 0.57
C LEU A 89 -4.79 21.43 0.82
N ILE A 90 -5.35 21.32 2.04
CA ILE A 90 -6.73 21.76 2.26
C ILE A 90 -6.89 23.28 2.11
N GLY A 91 -5.80 24.04 2.27
CA GLY A 91 -5.75 25.49 2.07
C GLY A 91 -5.65 25.95 0.60
N LEU A 92 -5.61 25.03 -0.38
CA LEU A 92 -5.59 25.40 -1.80
C LEU A 92 -6.82 26.21 -2.22
N GLN A 93 -7.97 25.92 -1.60
CA GLN A 93 -9.21 26.68 -1.76
C GLN A 93 -9.55 27.40 -0.45
N LYS A 94 -10.18 28.58 -0.58
CA LYS A 94 -10.52 29.45 0.55
C LYS A 94 -11.43 28.77 1.58
N ASP A 95 -12.37 27.95 1.11
CA ASP A 95 -13.38 27.31 1.94
C ASP A 95 -12.85 26.08 2.69
N ARG A 96 -11.60 25.68 2.43
CA ARG A 96 -10.94 24.52 3.04
C ARG A 96 -11.81 23.26 3.00
N CYS A 97 -12.40 22.99 1.84
CA CYS A 97 -13.21 21.80 1.62
C CYS A 97 -12.36 20.72 0.93
N ALA A 98 -12.54 19.45 1.30
CA ALA A 98 -11.95 18.33 0.59
C ALA A 98 -12.96 17.19 0.44
N ASP A 99 -12.92 16.57 -0.73
CA ASP A 99 -13.77 15.45 -1.11
C ASP A 99 -13.08 14.13 -0.77
N TYR A 100 -13.83 13.17 -0.22
CA TYR A 100 -13.30 11.86 0.14
C TYR A 100 -14.19 10.74 -0.41
N LEU A 101 -13.57 9.83 -1.16
CA LEU A 101 -14.13 8.54 -1.57
C LEU A 101 -13.87 7.52 -0.47
N VAL A 102 -14.87 7.26 0.37
CA VAL A 102 -14.75 6.40 1.55
C VAL A 102 -15.25 4.98 1.25
N THR A 103 -14.33 4.14 0.79
CA THR A 103 -14.63 2.75 0.41
C THR A 103 -14.10 1.71 1.40
N GLY A 104 -13.51 2.13 2.52
CA GLY A 104 -13.02 1.21 3.54
C GLY A 104 -12.45 1.85 4.81
N THR A 105 -11.70 1.05 5.57
CA THR A 105 -11.21 1.46 6.90
C THR A 105 -10.17 2.58 6.79
N TRP A 106 -9.30 2.54 5.77
CA TRP A 106 -8.20 3.50 5.66
C TRP A 106 -8.69 4.85 5.17
N SER A 107 -9.52 4.86 4.13
CA SER A 107 -10.21 6.05 3.63
C SER A 107 -11.10 6.71 4.68
N ALA A 108 -11.83 5.93 5.49
CA ALA A 108 -12.63 6.47 6.59
C ALA A 108 -11.77 7.13 7.68
N LYS A 109 -10.62 6.54 8.03
CA LYS A 109 -9.67 7.14 8.96
C LYS A 109 -9.03 8.40 8.40
N ALA A 110 -8.71 8.42 7.11
CA ALA A 110 -8.16 9.59 6.44
C ALA A 110 -9.16 10.75 6.43
N ALA A 111 -10.42 10.49 6.08
CA ALA A 111 -11.50 11.48 6.14
C ALA A 111 -11.67 12.02 7.57
N LYS A 112 -11.72 11.12 8.56
CA LYS A 112 -11.90 11.50 9.97
C LYS A 112 -10.76 12.37 10.50
N GLU A 113 -9.53 12.10 10.09
CA GLU A 113 -8.37 12.91 10.48
C GLU A 113 -8.42 14.30 9.83
N ALA A 114 -8.85 14.39 8.58
CA ALA A 114 -8.92 15.63 7.83
C ALA A 114 -9.98 16.61 8.32
N GLU A 115 -11.05 16.13 8.97
CA GLU A 115 -12.08 16.96 9.65
C GLU A 115 -11.48 17.95 10.66
N LYS A 116 -10.27 17.71 11.18
CA LYS A 116 -9.58 18.63 12.09
C LYS A 116 -9.13 19.93 11.42
N TYR A 117 -9.00 19.96 10.09
CA TYR A 117 -8.33 21.03 9.36
C TYR A 117 -9.22 21.74 8.33
N GLY A 118 -10.41 21.19 8.06
CA GLY A 118 -11.37 21.76 7.11
C GLY A 118 -12.65 20.93 6.99
N GLN A 119 -13.46 21.26 5.99
CA GLN A 119 -14.76 20.63 5.75
C GLN A 119 -14.61 19.42 4.85
N ILE A 120 -15.08 18.25 5.31
CA ILE A 120 -14.96 17.00 4.56
C ILE A 120 -16.31 16.62 3.95
N ASN A 121 -16.32 16.47 2.63
CA ASN A 121 -17.46 15.97 1.89
C ASN A 121 -17.21 14.50 1.52
N ILE A 122 -18.03 13.59 2.04
CA ILE A 122 -18.03 12.20 1.58
C ILE A 122 -18.91 12.15 0.34
N VAL A 123 -18.30 11.87 -0.80
CA VAL A 123 -18.88 12.15 -2.12
C VAL A 123 -19.95 11.14 -2.55
N HIS A 124 -20.27 10.17 -1.70
CA HIS A 124 -21.32 9.19 -1.95
C HIS A 124 -22.13 8.96 -0.66
N PRO A 125 -23.38 8.46 -0.76
CA PRO A 125 -24.17 8.07 0.40
C PRO A 125 -23.41 7.09 1.29
N LYS A 126 -23.71 7.12 2.59
CA LYS A 126 -23.14 6.18 3.57
C LYS A 126 -23.35 4.74 3.10
N LEU A 127 -22.27 3.96 3.09
CA LEU A 127 -22.30 2.55 2.74
C LEU A 127 -22.66 1.70 3.96
N ASP A 128 -23.52 0.70 3.77
CA ASP A 128 -23.84 -0.29 4.81
C ASP A 128 -22.63 -1.16 5.16
N SER A 129 -21.79 -1.46 4.15
CA SER A 129 -20.54 -2.19 4.28
C SER A 129 -19.52 -1.75 3.23
N TYR A 130 -18.25 -1.98 3.51
CA TYR A 130 -17.13 -1.66 2.62
C TYR A 130 -16.83 -2.80 1.63
N MET A 131 -17.84 -3.24 0.88
CA MET A 131 -17.77 -4.40 -0.02
C MET A 131 -17.86 -4.05 -1.50
N LYS A 132 -18.06 -2.77 -1.84
CA LYS A 132 -18.16 -2.27 -3.20
C LYS A 132 -17.64 -0.85 -3.32
N ILE A 133 -17.27 -0.45 -4.54
CA ILE A 133 -17.06 0.95 -4.90
C ILE A 133 -18.38 1.46 -5.50
N PRO A 134 -18.99 2.54 -4.98
CA PRO A 134 -20.19 3.12 -5.57
C PRO A 134 -19.95 3.56 -7.01
N ASP A 135 -20.97 3.43 -7.86
CA ASP A 135 -20.89 3.83 -9.27
C ASP A 135 -20.45 5.30 -9.37
N PRO A 136 -19.41 5.62 -10.17
CA PRO A 136 -18.91 6.99 -10.33
C PRO A 136 -19.97 8.02 -10.72
N SER A 137 -21.01 7.61 -11.45
CA SER A 137 -22.12 8.50 -11.84
C SER A 137 -22.98 8.98 -10.66
N THR A 138 -22.87 8.32 -9.51
CA THR A 138 -23.59 8.68 -8.27
C THR A 138 -22.80 9.61 -7.35
N TRP A 139 -21.54 9.91 -7.69
CA TRP A 139 -20.68 10.73 -6.84
C TRP A 139 -21.04 12.21 -6.95
N THR A 140 -21.16 12.86 -5.80
CA THR A 140 -21.43 14.30 -5.67
C THR A 140 -20.13 15.03 -5.34
N LEU A 141 -19.28 15.17 -6.36
CA LEU A 141 -18.01 15.91 -6.26
C LEU A 141 -18.26 17.42 -6.17
N ASN A 142 -17.52 18.10 -5.30
CA ASN A 142 -17.50 19.55 -5.16
C ASN A 142 -16.41 20.14 -6.07
N SER A 143 -16.81 20.89 -7.10
CA SER A 143 -15.88 21.55 -8.03
C SER A 143 -14.97 22.61 -7.38
N SER A 144 -15.30 23.03 -6.15
CA SER A 144 -14.52 23.97 -5.34
C SER A 144 -13.78 23.29 -4.19
N ALA A 145 -13.70 21.95 -4.17
CA ALA A 145 -12.84 21.24 -3.23
C ALA A 145 -11.36 21.50 -3.52
N SER A 146 -10.55 21.56 -2.47
CA SER A 146 -9.09 21.66 -2.54
C SER A 146 -8.46 20.41 -3.14
N TYR A 147 -9.03 19.24 -2.84
CA TYR A 147 -8.64 17.97 -3.44
C TYR A 147 -9.75 16.92 -3.28
N VAL A 148 -9.67 15.88 -4.11
CA VAL A 148 -10.39 14.61 -3.95
C VAL A 148 -9.41 13.56 -3.45
N TYR A 149 -9.73 12.87 -2.36
CA TYR A 149 -8.93 11.80 -1.79
C TYR A 149 -9.57 10.43 -2.02
N TYR A 150 -8.76 9.42 -2.34
CA TYR A 150 -9.17 8.02 -2.25
C TYR A 150 -8.04 7.09 -1.82
N CYS A 151 -8.42 5.95 -1.22
CA CYS A 151 -7.52 4.83 -0.97
C CYS A 151 -7.62 3.85 -2.13
N CYS A 152 -6.54 3.66 -2.89
CA CYS A 152 -6.55 2.83 -4.11
C CYS A 152 -6.81 1.36 -3.81
N ASN A 153 -6.36 0.87 -2.65
CA ASN A 153 -6.56 -0.51 -2.22
C ASN A 153 -6.77 -0.63 -0.70
N GLU A 154 -8.01 -0.92 -0.32
CA GLU A 154 -8.46 -1.07 1.06
C GLU A 154 -8.06 -2.44 1.63
N THR A 155 -6.88 -2.51 2.22
CA THR A 155 -6.25 -3.76 2.73
C THR A 155 -7.13 -4.58 3.68
N VAL A 156 -7.98 -3.93 4.47
CA VAL A 156 -8.85 -4.62 5.44
C VAL A 156 -10.00 -5.34 4.74
N HIS A 157 -10.61 -4.69 3.75
CA HIS A 157 -11.82 -5.17 3.11
C HIS A 157 -11.57 -5.83 1.76
N GLY A 158 -10.37 -5.72 1.19
CA GLY A 158 -10.05 -6.31 -0.11
C GLY A 158 -10.71 -5.61 -1.29
N VAL A 159 -10.95 -4.30 -1.18
CA VAL A 159 -11.51 -3.47 -2.24
C VAL A 159 -10.38 -2.71 -2.95
N GLU A 160 -10.23 -2.88 -4.25
CA GLU A 160 -9.24 -2.21 -5.09
C GLU A 160 -9.92 -1.43 -6.22
N PHE A 161 -9.54 -0.16 -6.39
CA PHE A 161 -9.94 0.61 -7.56
C PHE A 161 -9.20 0.10 -8.79
N ASN A 162 -9.91 -0.44 -9.78
CA ASN A 162 -9.30 -0.84 -11.05
C ASN A 162 -9.15 0.34 -12.05
N PHE A 163 -9.76 1.49 -11.77
CA PHE A 163 -9.65 2.75 -12.53
C PHE A 163 -9.10 3.90 -11.67
N THR A 164 -8.71 5.01 -12.31
CA THR A 164 -8.38 6.27 -11.64
C THR A 164 -9.62 7.17 -11.62
N PRO A 165 -10.07 7.68 -10.46
CA PRO A 165 -11.19 8.61 -10.38
C PRO A 165 -11.01 9.85 -11.27
N GLU A 166 -12.05 10.22 -12.03
CA GLU A 166 -12.09 11.48 -12.77
C GLU A 166 -12.66 12.59 -11.88
N THR A 167 -11.95 13.70 -11.75
CA THR A 167 -12.24 14.77 -10.77
C THR A 167 -12.63 16.10 -11.41
N ASN A 168 -12.77 16.13 -12.74
CA ASN A 168 -13.09 17.34 -13.52
C ASN A 168 -12.18 18.54 -13.20
N GLY A 169 -10.88 18.28 -12.98
CA GLY A 169 -9.85 19.30 -12.74
C GLY A 169 -9.49 19.54 -11.28
N VAL A 170 -10.24 18.99 -10.32
CA VAL A 170 -9.85 19.06 -8.90
C VAL A 170 -8.64 18.15 -8.63
N VAL A 171 -7.72 18.58 -7.76
CA VAL A 171 -6.51 17.84 -7.42
C VAL A 171 -6.85 16.45 -6.88
N LEU A 172 -6.26 15.40 -7.46
CA LEU A 172 -6.46 14.02 -6.99
C LEU A 172 -5.33 13.58 -6.04
N VAL A 173 -5.70 13.10 -4.85
CA VAL A 173 -4.80 12.54 -3.84
C VAL A 173 -5.08 11.05 -3.66
N CYS A 174 -4.02 10.24 -3.65
CA CYS A 174 -4.15 8.80 -3.58
C CYS A 174 -3.27 8.15 -2.52
N ASP A 175 -3.88 7.37 -1.63
CA ASP A 175 -3.17 6.37 -0.81
C ASP A 175 -3.01 5.08 -1.60
N MET A 176 -1.77 4.79 -2.00
CA MET A 176 -1.40 3.56 -2.71
C MET A 176 -0.64 2.58 -1.82
N SER A 177 -0.61 2.76 -0.50
CA SER A 177 0.28 2.02 0.41
C SER A 177 0.33 0.51 0.15
N SER A 178 -0.81 -0.11 -0.13
CA SER A 178 -0.98 -1.56 -0.27
C SER A 178 -0.94 -2.07 -1.72
N ASN A 179 -0.87 -1.21 -2.73
CA ASN A 179 -0.75 -1.63 -4.13
C ASN A 179 0.27 -0.79 -4.92
N PHE A 180 1.09 0.02 -4.24
CA PHE A 180 2.17 0.81 -4.83
C PHE A 180 3.16 -0.11 -5.56
N LEU A 181 3.46 0.20 -6.83
CA LEU A 181 4.29 -0.63 -7.71
C LEU A 181 3.80 -2.08 -7.92
N SER A 182 2.52 -2.36 -7.67
CA SER A 182 1.90 -3.66 -8.02
C SER A 182 1.47 -3.75 -9.49
N ARG A 183 1.33 -2.59 -10.16
CA ARG A 183 0.98 -2.40 -11.56
C ARG A 183 1.48 -1.04 -12.06
N PRO A 184 1.53 -0.79 -13.38
CA PRO A 184 1.75 0.54 -13.92
C PRO A 184 0.69 1.54 -13.44
N VAL A 185 1.10 2.78 -13.22
CA VAL A 185 0.26 3.90 -12.79
C VAL A 185 0.69 5.13 -13.57
N ASP A 186 -0.27 5.86 -14.13
CA ASP A 186 -0.02 7.17 -14.73
C ASP A 186 0.04 8.25 -13.64
N VAL A 187 1.25 8.58 -13.19
CA VAL A 187 1.50 9.53 -12.11
C VAL A 187 0.96 10.94 -12.45
N SER A 188 0.90 11.30 -13.74
CA SER A 188 0.48 12.64 -14.17
C SER A 188 -0.97 12.97 -13.83
N LYS A 189 -1.81 11.95 -13.59
CA LYS A 189 -3.21 12.11 -13.16
C LYS A 189 -3.38 12.52 -11.70
N PHE A 190 -2.31 12.45 -10.91
CA PHE A 190 -2.37 12.69 -9.46
C PHE A 190 -1.69 13.99 -9.11
N GLY A 191 -2.25 14.74 -8.17
CA GLY A 191 -1.51 15.81 -7.50
C GLY A 191 -0.57 15.26 -6.44
N LEU A 192 -1.02 14.25 -5.69
CA LEU A 192 -0.22 13.60 -4.66
C LEU A 192 -0.52 12.10 -4.60
N ILE A 193 0.53 11.29 -4.59
CA ILE A 193 0.49 9.86 -4.25
C ILE A 193 1.30 9.67 -2.97
N PHE A 194 0.82 8.86 -2.03
CA PHE A 194 1.69 8.37 -0.95
C PHE A 194 1.55 6.87 -0.73
N ALA A 195 2.61 6.29 -0.18
CA ALA A 195 2.65 4.87 0.16
C ALA A 195 3.57 4.62 1.37
N GLY A 196 3.00 4.05 2.43
CA GLY A 196 3.79 3.44 3.50
C GLY A 196 4.49 2.18 2.99
N ALA A 197 5.82 2.10 3.13
CA ALA A 197 6.62 1.10 2.43
C ALA A 197 6.37 -0.35 2.88
N GLN A 198 5.94 -0.56 4.13
CA GLN A 198 5.87 -1.85 4.81
C GLN A 198 4.92 -2.88 4.20
N LYS A 199 4.12 -2.49 3.21
CA LYS A 199 3.17 -3.40 2.55
C LYS A 199 3.76 -4.00 1.27
N ASN A 200 4.25 -3.19 0.34
CA ASN A 200 4.58 -3.69 -1.00
C ASN A 200 6.01 -3.40 -1.49
N VAL A 201 6.73 -2.45 -0.88
CA VAL A 201 7.99 -1.92 -1.46
C VAL A 201 9.11 -1.70 -0.44
N GLY A 202 9.04 -2.32 0.74
CA GLY A 202 10.09 -2.18 1.74
C GLY A 202 9.66 -2.61 3.13
N CYS A 203 10.40 -2.13 4.13
CA CYS A 203 10.10 -2.34 5.54
C CYS A 203 9.39 -1.11 6.14
N ALA A 204 8.88 -1.25 7.37
CA ALA A 204 8.32 -0.13 8.11
C ALA A 204 9.38 0.92 8.43
N GLY A 205 8.95 2.18 8.51
CA GLY A 205 9.78 3.33 8.91
C GLY A 205 9.85 4.45 7.87
N VAL A 206 9.63 4.15 6.59
CA VAL A 206 9.61 5.14 5.50
C VAL A 206 8.28 5.15 4.76
N THR A 207 7.86 6.35 4.36
CA THR A 207 6.69 6.63 3.53
C THR A 207 7.15 7.43 2.33
N VAL A 208 6.83 6.95 1.12
CA VAL A 208 7.07 7.73 -0.10
C VAL A 208 5.90 8.69 -0.29
N VAL A 209 6.20 9.94 -0.63
CA VAL A 209 5.22 10.91 -1.13
C VAL A 209 5.72 11.40 -2.49
N ILE A 210 4.90 11.27 -3.52
CA ILE A 210 5.14 11.85 -4.85
C ILE A 210 4.15 12.99 -5.00
N VAL A 211 4.64 14.23 -5.02
CA VAL A 211 3.79 15.44 -5.00
C VAL A 211 4.17 16.38 -6.14
N ARG A 212 3.16 16.90 -6.83
CA ARG A 212 3.32 17.85 -7.94
C ARG A 212 3.82 19.19 -7.41
N GLU A 213 4.81 19.79 -8.08
CA GLU A 213 5.53 20.95 -7.57
C GLU A 213 4.66 22.20 -7.36
N ASP A 214 3.63 22.39 -8.20
CA ASP A 214 2.66 23.49 -8.09
C ASP A 214 1.81 23.44 -6.82
N LEU A 215 1.78 22.29 -6.12
CA LEU A 215 1.04 22.11 -4.88
C LEU A 215 1.87 22.42 -3.63
N LEU A 216 3.16 22.74 -3.79
CA LEU A 216 4.06 23.04 -2.68
C LEU A 216 3.90 24.50 -2.21
N GLY A 217 4.03 24.72 -0.89
CA GLY A 217 4.00 26.06 -0.30
C GLY A 217 2.62 26.55 0.13
N HIS A 218 1.63 25.66 0.16
CA HIS A 218 0.26 25.93 0.60
C HIS A 218 -0.05 25.42 2.00
N ALA A 219 0.98 25.07 2.78
CA ALA A 219 0.83 24.57 4.14
C ALA A 219 0.06 25.55 5.04
N LEU A 220 -0.85 25.01 5.85
CA LEU A 220 -1.54 25.77 6.89
C LEU A 220 -0.53 26.30 7.91
N LYS A 221 -0.85 27.42 8.55
CA LYS A 221 0.01 28.06 9.55
C LYS A 221 0.33 27.11 10.72
N GLU A 222 -0.64 26.28 11.09
CA GLU A 222 -0.54 25.27 12.14
C GLU A 222 0.21 23.99 11.70
N CYS A 223 0.62 23.87 10.43
CA CYS A 223 1.38 22.73 9.94
C CYS A 223 2.76 22.67 10.62
N PRO A 224 3.08 21.58 11.36
CA PRO A 224 4.42 21.40 11.89
C PRO A 224 5.43 21.32 10.75
N ILE A 225 6.59 21.95 10.93
CA ILE A 225 7.64 22.02 9.90
C ILE A 225 8.09 20.65 9.38
N VAL A 226 8.05 19.61 10.22
CA VAL A 226 8.40 18.24 9.82
C VAL A 226 7.40 17.61 8.85
N LEU A 227 6.17 18.14 8.77
CA LEU A 227 5.11 17.67 7.86
C LEU A 227 4.92 18.61 6.65
N ASP A 228 5.63 19.74 6.58
CA ASP A 228 5.53 20.69 5.48
C ASP A 228 6.25 20.13 4.24
N TYR A 229 5.49 19.87 3.16
CA TYR A 229 6.04 19.26 1.95
C TYR A 229 7.01 20.19 1.20
N LYS A 230 6.84 21.52 1.29
CA LYS A 230 7.78 22.45 0.66
C LYS A 230 9.13 22.38 1.37
N VAL A 231 9.14 22.40 2.70
CA VAL A 231 10.38 22.28 3.48
C VAL A 231 11.06 20.94 3.22
N GLN A 232 10.29 19.85 3.20
CA GLN A 232 10.83 18.52 2.89
C GLN A 232 11.39 18.45 1.46
N ALA A 233 10.74 19.07 0.48
CA ALA A 233 11.22 19.14 -0.90
C ALA A 233 12.52 19.96 -1.03
N GLU A 234 12.58 21.15 -0.44
CA GLU A 234 13.76 22.03 -0.48
C GLU A 234 14.98 21.40 0.22
N MET A 235 14.74 20.56 1.22
CA MET A 235 15.77 19.84 1.95
C MET A 235 16.04 18.42 1.41
N ASN A 236 15.43 18.03 0.28
CA ASN A 236 15.55 16.70 -0.33
C ASN A 236 15.26 15.56 0.67
N SER A 237 14.20 15.68 1.48
CA SER A 237 13.83 14.75 2.57
C SER A 237 14.86 14.64 3.70
N LEU A 238 15.81 15.57 3.78
CA LEU A 238 16.85 15.63 4.80
C LEU A 238 16.64 16.83 5.73
N TYR A 239 15.42 17.28 5.97
CA TYR A 239 15.19 18.35 6.95
C TYR A 239 15.69 17.93 8.35
N HIS A 240 15.32 16.72 8.78
CA HIS A 240 15.83 16.04 9.97
C HIS A 240 16.43 14.69 9.59
N THR A 241 16.96 13.94 10.57
CA THR A 241 17.51 12.59 10.33
C THR A 241 16.44 11.67 9.73
N PRO A 242 16.59 11.21 8.47
CA PRO A 242 15.64 10.33 7.82
C PRO A 242 15.79 8.89 8.33
N PRO A 243 14.83 8.00 8.02
CA PRO A 243 14.93 6.58 8.36
C PRO A 243 15.92 5.86 7.41
N CYS A 244 17.22 6.10 7.61
CA CYS A 244 18.29 5.71 6.67
C CYS A 244 18.22 4.24 6.25
N PHE A 245 18.07 3.32 7.21
CA PHE A 245 18.00 1.89 6.94
C PHE A 245 16.73 1.50 6.18
N SER A 246 15.58 2.11 6.48
CA SER A 246 14.34 1.82 5.75
C SER A 246 14.39 2.30 4.30
N ILE A 247 15.03 3.45 4.05
CA ILE A 247 15.28 3.95 2.69
C ILE A 247 16.22 2.99 1.93
N TYR A 248 17.29 2.52 2.59
CA TYR A 248 18.19 1.53 2.01
C TYR A 248 17.48 0.21 1.64
N ILE A 249 16.66 -0.35 2.53
CA ILE A 249 15.88 -1.56 2.22
C ILE A 249 14.91 -1.32 1.06
N MET A 250 14.26 -0.15 1.02
CA MET A 250 13.43 0.22 -0.13
C MET A 250 14.25 0.26 -1.43
N ALA A 251 15.45 0.86 -1.41
CA ALA A 251 16.33 0.89 -2.58
C ALA A 251 16.61 -0.51 -3.14
N LEU A 252 16.89 -1.48 -2.26
CA LEU A 252 17.11 -2.88 -2.66
C LEU A 252 15.84 -3.54 -3.22
N VAL A 253 14.66 -3.28 -2.63
CA VAL A 253 13.40 -3.82 -3.15
C VAL A 253 13.05 -3.22 -4.51
N LEU A 254 13.25 -1.92 -4.71
CA LEU A 254 13.02 -1.27 -5.99
C LEU A 254 13.95 -1.82 -7.08
N ASP A 255 15.22 -2.03 -6.75
CA ASP A 255 16.20 -2.65 -7.65
C ASP A 255 15.77 -4.09 -8.00
N TRP A 256 15.29 -4.85 -7.02
CA TRP A 256 14.70 -6.17 -7.26
C TRP A 256 13.46 -6.09 -8.18
N ILE A 257 12.54 -5.14 -7.98
CA ILE A 257 11.37 -4.96 -8.86
C ILE A 257 11.82 -4.67 -10.29
N LYS A 258 12.78 -3.74 -10.46
CA LYS A 258 13.36 -3.40 -11.77
C LYS A 258 13.95 -4.63 -12.46
N ASN A 259 14.78 -5.38 -11.76
CA ASN A 259 15.45 -6.57 -12.30
C ASN A 259 14.49 -7.73 -12.59
N ASN A 260 13.26 -7.69 -12.04
CA ASN A 260 12.19 -8.66 -12.32
C ASN A 260 11.15 -8.12 -13.33
N GLY A 261 11.54 -7.17 -14.19
CA GLY A 261 10.71 -6.69 -15.30
C GLY A 261 9.77 -5.52 -14.95
N GLY A 262 10.01 -4.85 -13.82
CA GLY A 262 9.31 -3.62 -13.43
C GLY A 262 7.82 -3.82 -13.11
N SER A 263 7.10 -2.70 -13.05
CA SER A 263 5.68 -2.66 -12.66
C SER A 263 4.76 -3.46 -13.58
N ALA A 264 5.09 -3.57 -14.88
CA ALA A 264 4.33 -4.37 -15.84
C ALA A 264 4.45 -5.89 -15.58
N ALA A 265 5.63 -6.38 -15.19
CA ALA A 265 5.79 -7.77 -14.79
C ALA A 265 5.09 -8.06 -13.46
N MET A 266 5.19 -7.13 -12.49
CA MET A 266 4.45 -7.23 -11.23
C MET A 266 2.94 -7.33 -11.47
N GLU A 267 2.38 -6.55 -12.40
CA GLU A 267 0.96 -6.64 -12.72
C GLU A 267 0.55 -8.04 -13.20
N ARG A 268 1.32 -8.63 -14.12
CA ARG A 268 1.03 -9.97 -14.64
C ARG A 268 1.07 -11.02 -13.54
N LEU A 269 2.13 -11.00 -12.72
CA LEU A 269 2.30 -11.95 -11.60
C LEU A 269 1.19 -11.78 -10.56
N ASN A 270 0.84 -10.53 -10.23
CA ASN A 270 -0.22 -10.23 -9.26
C ASN A 270 -1.60 -10.65 -9.76
N LYS A 271 -1.90 -10.50 -11.06
CA LYS A 271 -3.11 -11.06 -11.68
C LYS A 271 -3.11 -12.58 -11.59
N GLN A 272 -2.03 -13.25 -11.99
CA GLN A 272 -1.92 -14.71 -11.92
C GLN A 272 -2.17 -15.25 -10.49
N LYS A 273 -1.49 -14.66 -9.49
CA LYS A 273 -1.66 -15.06 -8.08
C LYS A 273 -3.09 -14.86 -7.58
N SER A 274 -3.66 -13.68 -7.83
CA SER A 274 -5.01 -13.37 -7.33
C SER A 274 -6.09 -14.20 -8.00
N SER A 275 -6.03 -14.37 -9.33
CA SER A 275 -6.95 -15.25 -10.07
C SER A 275 -6.94 -16.67 -9.51
N MET A 276 -5.76 -17.23 -9.20
CA MET A 276 -5.66 -18.58 -8.64
C MET A 276 -6.47 -18.77 -7.36
N ILE A 277 -6.50 -17.78 -6.47
CA ILE A 277 -7.27 -17.85 -5.22
C ILE A 277 -8.75 -17.56 -5.48
N TYR A 278 -9.07 -16.54 -6.28
CA TYR A 278 -10.45 -16.22 -6.62
C TYR A 278 -11.17 -17.34 -7.38
N ASP A 279 -10.48 -18.05 -8.28
CA ASP A 279 -11.02 -19.18 -9.02
C ASP A 279 -11.44 -20.32 -8.08
N ILE A 280 -10.64 -20.59 -7.03
CA ILE A 280 -10.99 -21.59 -6.00
C ILE A 280 -12.20 -21.13 -5.19
N ILE A 281 -12.25 -19.84 -4.82
CA ILE A 281 -13.38 -19.27 -4.09
C ILE A 281 -14.67 -19.43 -4.91
N ASN A 282 -14.63 -19.05 -6.20
CA ASN A 282 -15.77 -19.11 -7.10
C ASN A 282 -16.22 -20.55 -7.38
N ALA A 283 -15.29 -21.51 -7.47
CA ALA A 283 -15.60 -22.92 -7.71
C ALA A 283 -15.99 -23.71 -6.43
N SER A 284 -16.00 -23.07 -5.26
CA SER A 284 -16.20 -23.75 -3.97
C SER A 284 -17.66 -24.01 -3.59
N ASN A 285 -18.62 -23.66 -4.45
CA ASN A 285 -20.06 -23.76 -4.19
C ASN A 285 -20.48 -23.12 -2.84
N GLY A 286 -19.90 -21.96 -2.52
CA GLY A 286 -20.23 -21.18 -1.33
C GLY A 286 -19.52 -21.63 -0.04
N PHE A 287 -18.64 -22.62 -0.10
CA PHE A 287 -17.80 -22.99 1.05
C PHE A 287 -16.76 -21.91 1.36
N TYR A 288 -16.11 -21.34 0.35
CA TYR A 288 -15.31 -20.13 0.48
C TYR A 288 -16.10 -18.96 -0.08
N VAL A 289 -16.18 -17.86 0.67
CA VAL A 289 -16.95 -16.68 0.25
C VAL A 289 -16.11 -15.42 0.38
N CYS A 290 -15.77 -14.79 -0.73
CA CYS A 290 -15.27 -13.42 -0.72
C CYS A 290 -16.47 -12.46 -0.61
N PRO A 291 -16.52 -11.58 0.39
CA PRO A 291 -17.66 -10.66 0.56
C PRO A 291 -17.63 -9.47 -0.41
N VAL A 292 -16.56 -9.31 -1.19
CA VAL A 292 -16.32 -8.14 -2.04
C VAL A 292 -16.93 -8.34 -3.43
N ASP A 293 -17.56 -7.28 -3.95
CA ASP A 293 -18.07 -7.23 -5.32
C ASP A 293 -16.95 -7.51 -6.33
N VAL A 294 -17.24 -8.41 -7.27
CA VAL A 294 -16.29 -8.91 -8.28
C VAL A 294 -15.62 -7.81 -9.10
N THR A 295 -16.28 -6.66 -9.27
CA THR A 295 -15.75 -5.53 -10.06
C THR A 295 -14.62 -4.78 -9.35
N CYS A 296 -14.47 -4.95 -8.04
CA CYS A 296 -13.50 -4.22 -7.22
C CYS A 296 -12.68 -5.14 -6.30
N GLN A 297 -12.63 -6.43 -6.60
CA GLN A 297 -11.83 -7.41 -5.86
C GLN A 297 -10.34 -7.08 -5.95
N SER A 298 -9.71 -6.96 -4.78
CA SER A 298 -8.29 -6.64 -4.66
C SER A 298 -7.40 -7.78 -5.14
N ARG A 299 -6.43 -7.45 -5.99
CA ARG A 299 -5.37 -8.40 -6.34
C ARG A 299 -4.36 -8.59 -5.22
N MET A 300 -4.29 -7.64 -4.28
CA MET A 300 -3.26 -7.58 -3.24
C MET A 300 -3.72 -8.22 -1.94
N ASN A 301 -5.00 -8.09 -1.58
CA ASN A 301 -5.52 -8.55 -0.29
C ASN A 301 -6.87 -9.24 -0.50
N ILE A 302 -6.90 -10.55 -0.38
CA ILE A 302 -8.08 -11.37 -0.66
C ILE A 302 -8.68 -11.84 0.67
N PRO A 303 -9.73 -11.17 1.19
CA PRO A 303 -10.48 -11.68 2.31
C PRO A 303 -11.50 -12.73 1.87
N PHE A 304 -11.68 -13.76 2.68
CA PHE A 304 -12.75 -14.73 2.49
C PHE A 304 -13.19 -15.34 3.83
N ARG A 305 -14.45 -15.78 3.87
CA ARG A 305 -15.06 -16.57 4.94
C ARG A 305 -15.02 -18.05 4.56
N VAL A 306 -15.04 -18.93 5.54
CA VAL A 306 -15.01 -20.40 5.36
C VAL A 306 -16.30 -21.03 5.88
N GLY A 307 -16.82 -22.03 5.18
CA GLY A 307 -18.03 -22.79 5.52
C GLY A 307 -19.33 -22.18 4.96
N LYS A 308 -19.50 -20.87 5.07
CA LYS A 308 -20.68 -20.13 4.59
C LYS A 308 -20.39 -18.63 4.47
N LYS A 309 -21.38 -17.87 3.97
CA LYS A 309 -21.28 -16.41 3.74
C LYS A 309 -20.89 -15.63 5.00
N GLU A 310 -21.49 -15.95 6.14
CA GLU A 310 -21.19 -15.31 7.44
C GLU A 310 -19.92 -15.89 8.08
N GLY A 311 -19.32 -16.93 7.51
CA GLY A 311 -18.24 -17.74 8.09
C GLY A 311 -18.70 -18.69 9.19
N ASP A 312 -17.84 -19.67 9.44
CA ASP A 312 -17.95 -20.63 10.53
C ASP A 312 -16.65 -20.59 11.35
N ASP A 313 -16.75 -20.16 12.61
CA ASP A 313 -15.58 -19.93 13.46
C ASP A 313 -14.76 -21.21 13.71
N ALA A 314 -15.40 -22.38 13.75
CA ALA A 314 -14.70 -23.65 13.94
C ALA A 314 -13.91 -24.02 12.68
N LEU A 315 -14.52 -23.86 11.50
CA LEU A 315 -13.84 -24.11 10.22
C LEU A 315 -12.75 -23.08 9.93
N GLU A 316 -12.97 -21.79 10.22
CA GLU A 316 -11.95 -20.75 10.07
C GLU A 316 -10.75 -21.01 10.99
N LYS A 317 -11.01 -21.44 12.23
CA LYS A 317 -9.94 -21.86 13.16
C LYS A 317 -9.21 -23.09 12.63
N ALA A 318 -9.92 -24.11 12.17
CA ALA A 318 -9.31 -25.32 11.60
C ALA A 318 -8.47 -25.00 10.36
N PHE A 319 -8.93 -24.08 9.51
CA PHE A 319 -8.19 -23.59 8.34
C PHE A 319 -6.89 -22.91 8.75
N LEU A 320 -6.93 -22.01 9.73
CA LEU A 320 -5.73 -21.32 10.22
C LEU A 320 -4.73 -22.28 10.87
N ASP A 321 -5.22 -23.24 11.68
CA ASP A 321 -4.38 -24.25 12.32
C ASP A 321 -3.72 -25.18 11.27
N GLY A 322 -4.49 -25.59 10.25
CA GLY A 322 -3.99 -26.43 9.16
C GLY A 322 -2.99 -25.71 8.25
N ALA A 323 -3.19 -24.42 7.98
CA ALA A 323 -2.23 -23.58 7.27
C ALA A 323 -0.93 -23.40 8.05
N SER A 324 -1.03 -23.13 9.36
CA SER A 324 0.12 -22.99 10.25
C SER A 324 0.97 -24.27 10.30
N LYS A 325 0.33 -25.45 10.38
CA LYS A 325 1.02 -26.75 10.28
C LYS A 325 1.76 -26.94 8.96
N ARG A 326 1.35 -26.27 7.88
CA ARG A 326 2.02 -26.27 6.57
C ARG A 326 3.06 -25.16 6.41
N GLY A 327 3.31 -24.36 7.46
CA GLY A 327 4.27 -23.26 7.42
C GLY A 327 3.73 -21.98 6.79
N MET A 328 2.41 -21.88 6.56
CA MET A 328 1.76 -20.67 6.07
C MET A 328 1.24 -19.84 7.24
N ILE A 329 1.74 -18.62 7.38
CA ILE A 329 1.44 -17.75 8.52
C ILE A 329 0.75 -16.44 8.08
N SER A 330 0.20 -15.73 9.05
CA SER A 330 -0.40 -14.41 8.88
C SER A 330 -1.65 -14.36 8.00
N LEU A 331 -2.38 -15.48 7.90
CA LEU A 331 -3.63 -15.61 7.13
C LEU A 331 -4.87 -15.17 7.91
N LYS A 332 -4.79 -14.95 9.23
CA LYS A 332 -5.95 -14.51 10.02
C LYS A 332 -6.41 -13.13 9.54
N GLY A 333 -7.70 -13.03 9.23
CA GLY A 333 -8.34 -11.79 8.82
C GLY A 333 -8.24 -10.70 9.90
N HIS A 334 -8.44 -9.44 9.48
CA HIS A 334 -8.36 -8.33 10.42
C HIS A 334 -9.47 -8.43 11.48
N ARG A 335 -9.16 -8.08 12.73
CA ARG A 335 -10.08 -8.23 13.88
C ARG A 335 -11.47 -7.61 13.69
N SER A 336 -11.59 -6.57 12.87
CA SER A 336 -12.86 -5.88 12.62
C SER A 336 -13.77 -6.58 11.61
N VAL A 337 -13.25 -7.56 10.84
CA VAL A 337 -14.00 -8.28 9.80
C VAL A 337 -13.95 -9.81 9.98
N GLY A 338 -13.03 -10.32 10.82
CA GLY A 338 -12.82 -11.75 11.02
C GLY A 338 -12.34 -12.47 9.76
N GLY A 339 -12.54 -13.79 9.68
CA GLY A 339 -12.28 -14.55 8.47
C GLY A 339 -10.81 -14.81 8.21
N ILE A 340 -10.52 -15.11 6.95
CA ILE A 340 -9.18 -15.34 6.41
C ILE A 340 -8.85 -14.17 5.48
N ARG A 341 -7.56 -13.80 5.40
CA ARG A 341 -7.06 -12.86 4.40
C ARG A 341 -5.70 -13.30 3.88
N ALA A 342 -5.62 -13.57 2.58
CA ALA A 342 -4.36 -13.79 1.88
C ALA A 342 -3.84 -12.46 1.31
N SER A 343 -2.67 -12.00 1.77
CA SER A 343 -2.02 -10.82 1.19
C SER A 343 -0.94 -11.27 0.20
N LEU A 344 -1.11 -10.91 -1.07
CA LEU A 344 -0.35 -11.39 -2.22
C LEU A 344 0.54 -10.31 -2.83
N TYR A 345 1.16 -9.49 -1.97
CA TYR A 345 2.09 -8.43 -2.35
C TYR A 345 3.23 -8.92 -3.27
N ASN A 346 3.95 -8.01 -3.89
CA ASN A 346 4.94 -8.31 -4.94
C ASN A 346 5.94 -9.43 -4.57
N ALA A 347 6.38 -9.48 -3.31
CA ALA A 347 7.36 -10.46 -2.83
C ALA A 347 6.77 -11.85 -2.49
N VAL A 348 5.44 -12.00 -2.46
CA VAL A 348 4.78 -13.31 -2.43
C VAL A 348 4.85 -13.89 -3.84
N THR A 349 5.44 -15.06 -3.98
CA THR A 349 5.67 -15.67 -5.29
C THR A 349 4.45 -16.43 -5.81
N VAL A 350 4.50 -16.87 -7.06
CA VAL A 350 3.45 -17.75 -7.62
C VAL A 350 3.43 -19.07 -6.86
N GLU A 351 4.60 -19.64 -6.56
CA GLU A 351 4.76 -20.90 -5.84
C GLU A 351 4.22 -20.81 -4.39
N ASP A 352 4.46 -19.68 -3.71
CA ASP A 352 3.84 -19.41 -2.40
C ASP A 352 2.30 -19.48 -2.50
N THR A 353 1.75 -18.91 -3.57
CA THR A 353 0.30 -18.84 -3.81
C THR A 353 -0.26 -20.20 -4.21
N GLU A 354 0.49 -20.98 -4.98
CA GLU A 354 0.16 -22.38 -5.34
C GLU A 354 0.09 -23.27 -4.10
N ALA A 355 0.98 -23.08 -3.12
CA ALA A 355 0.92 -23.81 -1.85
C ALA A 355 -0.36 -23.51 -1.08
N LEU A 356 -0.79 -22.23 -1.03
CA LEU A 356 -2.07 -21.85 -0.43
C LEU A 356 -3.25 -22.42 -1.22
N ALA A 357 -3.22 -22.33 -2.55
CA ALA A 357 -4.25 -22.86 -3.42
C ALA A 357 -4.42 -24.39 -3.30
N ALA A 358 -3.31 -25.13 -3.20
CA ALA A 358 -3.32 -26.57 -2.96
C ALA A 358 -3.97 -26.88 -1.61
N TYR A 359 -3.58 -26.16 -0.56
CA TYR A 359 -4.20 -26.33 0.75
C TYR A 359 -5.69 -25.99 0.77
N MET A 360 -6.13 -24.92 0.11
CA MET A 360 -7.55 -24.57 0.01
C MET A 360 -8.35 -25.69 -0.66
N ARG A 361 -7.80 -26.32 -1.71
CA ARG A 361 -8.46 -27.47 -2.37
C ARG A 361 -8.49 -28.72 -1.48
N GLU A 362 -7.43 -28.99 -0.74
CA GLU A 362 -7.39 -30.10 0.24
C GLU A 362 -8.42 -29.90 1.35
N PHE A 363 -8.44 -28.70 1.96
CA PHE A 363 -9.35 -28.37 3.04
C PHE A 363 -10.80 -28.41 2.55
N LEU A 364 -11.09 -27.90 1.35
CA LEU A 364 -12.43 -28.01 0.76
C LEU A 364 -12.91 -29.48 0.68
N LYS A 365 -12.05 -30.39 0.20
CA LYS A 365 -12.37 -31.84 0.07
C LYS A 365 -12.52 -32.56 1.41
N GLU A 366 -11.89 -32.06 2.47
CA GLU A 366 -11.98 -32.65 3.81
C GLU A 366 -13.32 -32.32 4.50
N TYR A 367 -13.90 -31.16 4.17
CA TYR A 367 -15.10 -30.62 4.83
C TYR A 367 -16.33 -30.47 3.90
N GLN A 368 -16.25 -30.97 2.66
CA GLN A 368 -17.38 -31.21 1.75
C GLN A 368 -17.58 -32.72 1.61
#